data_AF-A0A1A8RQ01-F1
#
_entry.id   AF-A0A1A8RQ01-F1
#
_cell.length_a   1.000
_cell.length_b   1.000
_cell.length_c   1.000
_cell.angle_alpha   90.00
_cell.angle_beta   90.00
_cell.angle_gamma   90.00
#
_symmetry.space_group_name_H-M   'P 1'
#
loop_
_entity.id
_entity.type
_entity.pdbx_description
1 polymer ?
#
loop_
_entity_poly.entity_id
_entity_poly.type
_entity_poly.pdbx_seq_one_letter_code
_entity_poly.pdbx_strand_id
1 'polypeptide(L)' 'EQRSVFRFTVQVHDLGMPRLFAETPTNVTIEVIDVNDCSPVFSQELYEAAVIVPTYKGVEVIQVNASDSDSGP' A
#
# COMPACT_ATOMS: atom_id res chain seq x y z
N GLU A 1 0.15 0.35 3.83
CA GLU A 1 -0.82 1.47 3.96
C GLU A 1 -2.25 0.96 4.28
N GLN A 2 -3.07 1.67 5.07
CA GLN A 2 -4.30 1.07 5.65
C GLN A 2 -5.64 1.53 5.04
N ARG A 3 -5.69 2.60 4.22
CA ARG A 3 -6.97 3.05 3.64
C ARG A 3 -6.81 3.73 2.28
N SER A 4 -7.23 3.03 1.23
CA SER A 4 -7.15 3.48 -0.17
C SER A 4 -8.39 4.23 -0.66
N VAL A 5 -9.48 4.29 0.11
CA VAL A 5 -10.74 4.91 -0.35
C VAL A 5 -11.42 5.74 0.74
N PHE A 6 -11.79 6.97 0.37
CA PHE A 6 -12.60 7.89 1.16
C PHE A 6 -13.89 8.24 0.40
N ARG A 7 -15.00 8.32 1.13
CA ARG A 7 -16.33 8.62 0.55
C ARG A 7 -16.96 9.77 1.31
N PHE A 8 -17.36 10.80 0.57
CA PHE A 8 -17.98 12.01 1.07
C PHE A 8 -19.33 12.23 0.40
N THR A 9 -20.21 12.91 1.12
CA THR A 9 -21.47 13.40 0.60
C THR A 9 -21.46 14.92 0.70
N VAL A 10 -21.62 15.59 -0.44
CA VAL A 10 -21.50 17.03 -0.59
C VAL A 10 -22.86 17.62 -0.94
N GLN A 11 -23.27 18.66 -0.23
CA GLN A 11 -24.46 19.45 -0.52
C GLN A 11 -24.04 20.85 -0.94
N VAL A 12 -24.61 21.36 -2.02
CA VAL A 12 -24.33 22.70 -2.54
C VAL A 12 -25.51 23.63 -2.33
N HIS A 13 -25.22 24.90 -2.09
CA HIS A 13 -26.21 25.96 -1.99
C HIS A 13 -25.72 27.21 -2.71
N ASP A 14 -26.65 28.04 -3.17
CA ASP A 14 -26.32 29.36 -3.70
C ASP A 14 -26.17 30.41 -2.58
N LEU A 15 -25.85 31.65 -2.96
CA LEU A 15 -25.77 32.80 -2.06
C LEU A 15 -27.04 33.67 -2.12
N GLY A 16 -28.15 33.15 -2.67
CA GLY A 16 -29.40 33.88 -2.84
C GLY A 16 -30.14 34.16 -1.53
N MET A 17 -31.20 34.97 -1.62
CA MET A 17 -32.17 35.18 -0.55
C MET A 17 -33.58 35.01 -1.13
N PRO A 18 -34.28 33.89 -0.84
CA PRO A 18 -33.84 32.76 -0.03
C PRO A 18 -32.75 31.92 -0.72
N ARG A 19 -31.92 31.24 0.07
CA ARG A 19 -30.91 30.31 -0.46
C ARG A 19 -31.58 29.07 -1.02
N LEU A 20 -31.16 28.66 -2.21
CA LEU A 20 -31.58 27.39 -2.79
C LEU A 20 -30.49 26.33 -2.59
N PHE A 21 -30.92 25.09 -2.35
CA PHE A 21 -30.06 23.93 -2.19
C PHE A 21 -30.34 22.94 -3.32
N ALA A 22 -29.32 22.16 -3.69
CA ALA A 22 -29.56 20.98 -4.52
C ALA A 22 -30.48 20.00 -3.79
N GLU A 23 -31.48 19.47 -4.51
CA GLU A 23 -32.48 18.55 -3.96
C GLU A 23 -31.85 17.23 -3.47
N THR A 24 -30.79 16.78 -4.14
CA THR A 24 -30.03 15.59 -3.78
C THR A 24 -28.56 15.92 -3.50
N PRO A 25 -27.99 15.43 -2.39
CA PRO A 25 -26.56 15.49 -2.15
C PRO A 25 -25.78 14.66 -3.18
N THR A 26 -24.58 15.12 -3.55
CA THR A 26 -23.70 14.41 -4.48
C THR A 26 -22.64 13.60 -3.71
N ASN A 27 -22.38 12.38 -4.17
CA ASN A 27 -21.31 11.55 -3.61
C ASN A 27 -19.98 11.82 -4.30
N VAL A 28 -18.92 11.96 -3.50
CA VAL A 28 -17.55 12.11 -3.95
C VAL A 28 -16.73 10.97 -3.39
N THR A 29 -16.10 10.19 -4.27
CA THR A 29 -15.17 9.11 -3.90
C THR A 29 -13.75 9.58 -4.21
N ILE A 30 -12.88 9.51 -3.22
CA ILE A 30 -11.44 9.76 -3.38
C ILE A 30 -10.73 8.42 -3.25
N GLU A 31 -9.97 8.07 -4.28
CA GLU A 31 -9.10 6.89 -4.31
C GLU A 31 -7.66 7.35 -4.12
N VAL A 32 -7.01 6.85 -3.07
CA VAL A 32 -5.59 7.05 -2.82
C VAL A 32 -4.85 5.97 -3.60
N ILE A 33 -3.97 6.43 -4.49
CA ILE A 33 -3.11 5.57 -5.28
C ILE A 33 -1.82 5.42 -4.50
N ASP A 34 -1.50 4.17 -4.20
CA ASP A 34 -0.23 3.78 -3.61
C ASP A 34 0.91 4.02 -4.59
N VAL A 35 2.04 4.47 -4.05
CA VAL A 35 3.25 4.76 -4.81
C VAL A 35 4.36 3.93 -4.20
N ASN A 36 5.20 3.33 -5.05
CA ASN A 36 6.35 2.54 -4.59
C ASN A 36 7.36 3.45 -3.86
N ASP A 37 7.21 3.52 -2.53
CA ASP A 37 8.04 4.32 -1.63
C ASP A 37 8.53 3.54 -0.40
N CYS A 38 8.09 2.30 -0.24
CA CYS A 38 8.72 1.34 0.66
C CYS A 38 9.84 0.61 -0.08
N SER A 39 10.91 0.30 0.63
CA SER A 39 11.96 -0.59 0.12
C SER A 39 11.81 -1.97 0.74
N PRO A 40 12.11 -3.06 0.02
CA PRO A 40 11.99 -4.40 0.58
C PRO A 40 12.86 -4.56 1.82
N VAL A 41 12.27 -5.07 2.90
CA VAL A 41 12.96 -5.31 4.17
C VAL A 41 13.18 -6.80 4.35
N PHE A 42 14.43 -7.21 4.59
CA PHE A 42 14.76 -8.59 4.90
C PHE A 42 14.10 -9.05 6.21
N SER A 43 13.72 -10.33 6.27
CA SER A 43 13.09 -10.91 7.45
C SER A 43 14.02 -11.04 8.66
N GLN A 44 15.34 -10.98 8.45
CA GLN A 44 16.37 -11.01 9.48
C GLN A 44 17.42 -9.94 9.20
N GLU A 45 17.97 -9.37 10.27
CA GLU A 45 19.06 -8.39 10.18
C GLU A 45 20.40 -9.03 9.77
N LEU A 46 20.60 -10.30 10.13
CA LEU A 46 21.81 -11.06 9.81
C LEU A 46 21.43 -12.48 9.41
N TYR A 47 21.97 -12.92 8.27
CA TYR A 47 21.91 -14.30 7.82
C TYR A 47 23.31 -14.89 7.84
N GLU A 48 23.51 -15.96 8.59
CA GLU A 48 24.78 -16.67 8.68
C GLU A 48 24.56 -18.15 8.35
N ALA A 49 25.42 -18.71 7.48
CA ALA A 49 25.34 -20.11 7.08
C ALA A 49 26.75 -20.69 6.90
N ALA A 50 26.92 -21.95 7.27
CA ALA A 50 28.17 -22.69 7.13
C ALA A 50 27.95 -23.92 6.25
N VAL A 51 28.90 -24.20 5.35
CA VAL A 51 28.87 -25.34 4.43
C VAL A 51 30.08 -26.20 4.67
N ILE A 52 29.86 -27.50 4.89
CA ILE A 52 30.92 -28.50 5.03
C ILE A 52 31.22 -29.10 3.66
N VAL A 53 32.51 -29.26 3.36
CA VAL A 53 33.04 -29.73 2.08
C VAL A 53 33.61 -31.15 2.26
N PRO A 54 33.51 -32.08 1.27
CA PRO A 54 32.97 -31.91 -0.08
C PRO A 54 31.44 -31.87 -0.13
N THR A 55 30.91 -30.96 -0.93
CA THR A 55 29.47 -30.83 -1.20
C THR A 55 29.17 -31.02 -2.70
N TYR A 56 27.89 -31.16 -3.07
CA TYR A 56 27.45 -31.37 -4.45
C TYR A 56 27.12 -30.05 -5.17
N LYS A 57 27.18 -30.08 -6.51
CA LYS A 57 26.87 -28.92 -7.35
C LYS A 57 25.38 -28.58 -7.25
N GLY A 58 25.08 -27.32 -6.93
CA GLY A 58 23.70 -26.85 -6.77
C GLY A 58 23.14 -27.06 -5.36
N VAL A 59 23.99 -27.31 -4.36
CA VAL A 59 23.56 -27.27 -2.95
C VAL A 59 23.04 -25.87 -2.61
N GLU A 60 21.83 -25.82 -2.06
CA GLU A 60 21.27 -24.60 -1.51
C GLU A 60 21.87 -24.35 -0.13
N VAL A 61 22.35 -23.13 0.12
CA VAL A 61 23.09 -22.79 1.34
C VAL A 61 22.17 -22.13 2.36
N ILE A 62 21.42 -21.11 1.91
CA ILE A 62 20.46 -20.39 2.73
C ILE A 62 19.41 -19.76 1.82
N GLN A 63 18.17 -19.76 2.29
CA GLN A 63 17.07 -19.02 1.68
C GLN A 63 16.83 -17.75 2.50
N VAL A 64 16.82 -16.60 1.83
CA VAL A 64 16.48 -15.32 2.44
C VAL A 64 15.11 -14.87 1.96
N ASN A 65 14.43 -14.08 2.79
CA ASN A 65 13.12 -13.53 2.46
C ASN A 65 13.12 -12.03 2.73
N ALA A 66 12.51 -11.25 1.85
CA ALA A 66 12.29 -9.83 2.05
C ALA A 66 10.84 -9.48 1.70
N SER A 67 10.26 -8.55 2.44
CA SER A 67 8.89 -8.09 2.23
C SER A 67 8.87 -6.59 1.96
N ASP A 68 8.08 -6.21 0.96
CA ASP A 68 7.71 -4.84 0.69
C ASP A 68 6.27 -4.59 1.17
N SER A 69 5.98 -3.39 1.66
CA SER A 69 4.64 -3.02 2.18
C SER A 69 3.80 -2.26 1.17
N ASP A 70 4.38 -1.90 0.02
CA ASP A 70 3.67 -1.31 -1.10
C ASP A 70 2.71 -2.33 -1.71
N SER A 71 1.67 -1.83 -2.34
CA SER A 71 0.65 -2.61 -3.01
C SER A 71 1.03 -2.86 -4.48
N GLY A 72 0.97 -4.13 -4.88
CA GLY A 72 1.36 -4.53 -6.24
C GLY A 72 2.84 -4.97 -6.33
N PRO A 73 3.26 -5.41 -7.52
CA PRO A 73 4.64 -5.84 -7.79
C PRO A 73 5.60 -4.69 -8.12
#